data_AF-A0A920F319-F1
#
_entry.id   AF-A0A920F319-F1
#
_cell.length_a   1.000
_cell.length_b   1.000
_cell.length_c   1.000
_cell.angle_alpha   90.00
_cell.angle_beta   90.00
_cell.angle_gamma   90.00
#
_symmetry.space_group_name_H-M   'P 1'
#
loop_
_entity.id
_entity.type
_entity.pdbx_description
1 polymer ?
#
loop_
_entity_poly.entity_id
_entity_poly.type
_entity_poly.pdbx_seq_one_letter_code
_entity_poly.pdbx_strand_id
1 'polypeptide(L)'
;MERIKSYESLSSAELIINQLEREVDQFDQQRYLIELRKRDSLELIRQQNEIESLQTKIGELNHQTKNHISFDQIIAELRVISPFVRELSYAQTYISNFDKIDTIAVFRMQWDSSLDSIAITSEEDRLRNWLSIQLREQPFVLERN
;
A
#
# COMPACT_ATOMS: atom_id res chain seq x y z
N MET A 1 -54.76 46.99 -0.11
CA MET A 1 -55.90 47.05 -1.06
C MET A 1 -56.74 48.30 -0.90
N GLU A 2 -57.19 48.65 0.32
CA GLU A 2 -58.09 49.79 0.57
C GLU A 2 -57.52 51.16 0.16
N ARG A 3 -56.22 51.37 0.40
CA ARG A 3 -55.54 52.64 0.10
C ARG A 3 -55.36 52.95 -1.40
N ILE A 4 -55.35 51.96 -2.29
CA ILE A 4 -55.23 52.23 -3.75
C ILE A 4 -56.55 52.74 -4.31
N LYS A 5 -57.67 52.23 -3.77
CA LYS A 5 -59.02 52.66 -4.14
C LYS A 5 -59.37 54.07 -3.65
N SER A 6 -58.65 54.60 -2.66
CA SER A 6 -58.90 55.93 -2.11
C SER A 6 -58.18 57.06 -2.85
N TYR A 7 -57.32 56.77 -3.82
CA TYR A 7 -56.64 57.78 -4.64
C TYR A 7 -57.22 57.79 -6.04
N GLU A 8 -57.93 58.86 -6.38
CA GLU A 8 -58.61 59.04 -7.68
C GLU A 8 -57.66 58.85 -8.88
N SER A 9 -56.42 59.33 -8.76
CA SER A 9 -55.39 59.24 -9.80
C SER A 9 -54.89 57.80 -10.05
N LEU A 10 -55.21 56.86 -9.16
CA LEU A 10 -54.82 55.45 -9.26
C LEU A 10 -56.04 54.55 -9.49
N SER A 11 -57.21 55.13 -9.81
CA SER A 11 -58.46 54.41 -10.03
C SER A 11 -58.39 53.40 -11.18
N SER A 12 -57.55 53.63 -12.18
CA SER A 12 -57.31 52.72 -13.31
C SER A 12 -56.04 51.87 -13.17
N ALA A 13 -55.36 51.92 -12.02
CA ALA A 13 -54.12 51.19 -11.79
C ALA A 13 -54.40 49.84 -11.12
N GLU A 14 -53.88 48.76 -11.72
CA GLU A 14 -53.95 47.40 -11.17
C GLU A 14 -52.61 47.04 -10.52
N LEU A 15 -52.63 46.67 -9.24
CA LEU A 15 -51.44 46.16 -8.55
C LEU A 15 -51.39 44.64 -8.70
N ILE A 16 -50.47 44.17 -9.55
CA ILE A 16 -50.19 42.75 -9.73
C ILE A 16 -48.96 42.38 -8.91
N ILE A 17 -49.12 41.57 -7.87
CA ILE A 17 -48.01 41.03 -7.08
C ILE A 17 -47.68 39.64 -7.63
N ASN A 18 -46.60 39.53 -8.41
CA ASN A 18 -46.06 38.24 -8.83
C ASN A 18 -45.13 37.69 -7.75
N GLN A 19 -45.65 36.84 -6.86
CA GLN A 19 -44.83 36.08 -5.92
C GLN A 19 -44.29 34.81 -6.61
N LEU A 20 -43.03 34.87 -7.03
CA LEU A 20 -42.30 33.76 -7.67
C LEU A 20 -41.69 32.78 -6.63
N GLU A 21 -42.37 32.49 -5.52
CA GLU A 21 -41.84 31.59 -4.47
C GLU A 21 -41.42 30.23 -5.02
N ARG A 22 -42.18 29.67 -5.97
CA ARG A 22 -41.85 28.40 -6.63
C ARG A 22 -40.57 28.42 -7.46
N GLU A 23 -40.20 29.55 -8.06
CA GLU A 23 -38.95 29.64 -8.84
C GLU A 23 -37.73 29.80 -7.94
N VAL A 24 -37.89 30.49 -6.79
CA VAL A 24 -36.83 30.64 -5.79
C VAL A 24 -36.48 29.28 -5.17
N ASP A 25 -37.47 28.48 -4.78
CA ASP A 25 -37.26 27.13 -4.24
C ASP A 25 -36.53 26.22 -5.25
N GLN A 26 -36.93 26.27 -6.51
CA GLN A 26 -36.31 25.45 -7.56
C GLN A 26 -34.88 25.89 -7.87
N PHE A 27 -34.61 27.20 -7.78
CA PHE A 27 -33.27 27.74 -7.96
C PHE A 27 -32.34 27.39 -6.79
N ASP A 28 -32.84 27.43 -5.56
CA ASP A 28 -32.09 27.02 -4.37
C ASP A 28 -31.80 25.51 -4.36
N GLN A 29 -32.75 24.69 -4.79
CA GLN A 29 -32.53 23.25 -5.01
C GLN A 29 -31.44 22.98 -6.07
N GLN A 30 -31.45 23.73 -7.17
CA GLN A 30 -30.42 23.62 -8.21
C GLN A 30 -29.04 24.03 -7.67
N ARG A 31 -28.95 25.13 -6.91
CA ARG A 31 -27.71 25.55 -6.26
C ARG A 31 -27.19 24.50 -5.29
N TYR A 32 -28.07 23.95 -4.46
CA TYR A 32 -27.72 22.88 -3.54
C TYR A 32 -27.14 21.65 -4.26
N LEU A 33 -27.77 21.22 -5.36
CA LEU A 33 -27.27 20.10 -6.17
C LEU A 33 -25.90 20.38 -6.80
N ILE A 34 -25.64 21.61 -7.22
CA ILE A 34 -24.34 22.02 -7.78
C ILE A 34 -23.25 21.94 -6.70
N GLU A 35 -23.51 22.49 -5.51
CA GLU A 35 -22.55 22.45 -4.40
C GLU A 35 -22.30 21.01 -3.93
N LEU A 36 -23.35 20.18 -3.87
CA LEU A 36 -23.22 18.77 -3.54
C LEU A 36 -22.31 18.03 -4.54
N ARG A 37 -22.56 18.22 -5.84
CA ARG A 37 -21.73 17.62 -6.91
C ARG A 37 -20.29 18.11 -6.85
N LYS A 38 -20.08 19.39 -6.56
CA LYS A 38 -18.74 19.97 -6.43
C LYS A 38 -18.00 19.35 -5.25
N ARG A 39 -18.63 19.21 -4.09
CA ARG A 39 -18.07 18.52 -2.93
C ARG A 39 -17.71 17.08 -3.27
N ASP A 40 -18.64 16.34 -3.87
CA ASP A 40 -18.42 14.93 -4.21
C ASP A 40 -17.27 14.77 -5.22
N SER A 41 -17.17 15.67 -6.21
CA SER A 41 -16.04 15.72 -7.14
C SER A 41 -14.70 15.98 -6.43
N LEU A 42 -14.68 16.87 -5.43
CA LEU A 42 -13.47 17.17 -4.66
C LEU A 42 -13.05 15.97 -3.79
N GLU A 43 -14.01 15.28 -3.16
CA GLU A 43 -13.75 14.05 -2.40
C GLU A 43 -13.20 12.93 -3.30
N LEU A 44 -13.77 12.73 -4.50
CA LEU A 44 -13.27 11.75 -5.46
C LEU A 44 -11.81 12.05 -5.86
N ILE A 45 -11.49 13.31 -6.15
CA ILE A 45 -10.11 13.72 -6.45
C ILE A 45 -9.19 13.45 -5.26
N ARG A 46 -9.63 13.77 -4.03
CA ARG A 46 -8.85 13.51 -2.81
C ARG A 46 -8.55 12.02 -2.63
N GLN A 47 -9.56 11.17 -2.81
CA GLN A 47 -9.40 9.71 -2.73
C GLN A 47 -8.47 9.18 -3.82
N GLN A 48 -8.58 9.70 -5.04
CA GLN A 48 -7.71 9.30 -6.14
C GLN A 48 -6.24 9.63 -5.86
N ASN A 49 -5.96 10.82 -5.32
CA ASN A 49 -4.62 11.23 -4.93
C ASN A 49 -4.06 10.35 -3.78
N GLU A 50 -4.92 9.96 -2.84
CA GLU A 50 -4.53 9.05 -1.75
C GLU A 50 -4.18 7.65 -2.28
N ILE A 51 -4.97 7.13 -3.22
CA ILE A 51 -4.69 5.86 -3.92
C ILE A 51 -3.34 5.95 -4.65
N GLU A 52 -3.10 7.03 -5.39
CA GLU A 52 -1.84 7.22 -6.12
C GLU A 52 -0.64 7.27 -5.16
N SER A 53 -0.73 8.02 -4.06
CA SER A 53 0.32 8.09 -3.04
C SER A 53 0.63 6.72 -2.42
N LEU A 54 -0.41 5.94 -2.10
CA LEU A 54 -0.25 4.59 -1.58
C LEU A 54 0.39 3.65 -2.61
N GLN A 55 -0.02 3.73 -3.88
CA GLN A 55 0.57 2.95 -4.97
C GLN A 55 2.05 3.28 -5.16
N THR A 56 2.42 4.57 -5.14
CA THR A 56 3.83 5.01 -5.19
C THR A 56 4.61 4.42 -4.03
N LYS A 57 4.08 4.50 -2.80
CA LYS A 57 4.76 3.98 -1.60
C LYS A 57 4.92 2.47 -1.62
N ILE A 58 3.92 1.73 -2.10
CA ILE A 58 4.02 0.28 -2.35
C ILE A 58 5.09 0.00 -3.42
N GLY A 59 5.15 0.81 -4.47
CA GLY A 59 6.17 0.71 -5.52
C GLY A 59 7.58 0.89 -4.96
N GLU A 60 7.81 1.93 -4.15
CA GLU A 60 9.07 2.20 -3.46
C GLU A 60 9.48 1.04 -2.55
N LEU A 61 8.57 0.57 -1.70
CA LEU A 61 8.81 -0.57 -0.81
C LEU A 61 9.17 -1.83 -1.60
N ASN A 62 8.41 -2.15 -2.65
CA ASN A 62 8.70 -3.29 -3.51
C ASN A 62 10.04 -3.14 -4.22
N HIS A 63 10.43 -1.93 -4.62
CA HIS A 63 11.72 -1.69 -5.26
C HIS A 63 12.89 -1.84 -4.27
N GLN A 64 12.70 -1.48 -3.00
CA GLN A 64 13.64 -1.76 -1.92
C GLN A 64 13.74 -3.26 -1.64
N THR A 65 12.62 -3.98 -1.68
CA THR A 65 12.57 -5.44 -1.51
C THR A 65 13.18 -6.19 -2.70
N LYS A 66 13.09 -5.68 -3.94
CA LYS A 66 13.67 -6.32 -5.14
C LYS A 66 15.20 -6.46 -5.13
N ASN A 67 15.91 -5.68 -4.32
CA ASN A 67 17.35 -5.88 -4.11
C ASN A 67 17.66 -7.03 -3.13
N HIS A 68 16.65 -7.56 -2.45
CA HIS A 68 16.73 -8.80 -1.71
C HIS A 68 16.38 -9.94 -2.69
N ILE A 69 17.24 -10.94 -2.78
CA ILE A 69 16.96 -12.13 -3.58
C ILE A 69 15.58 -12.66 -3.19
N SER A 70 14.72 -12.92 -4.18
CA SER A 70 13.37 -13.44 -3.94
C SER A 70 13.49 -14.72 -3.14
N PHE A 71 13.18 -14.66 -1.85
CA PHE A 71 13.25 -15.80 -0.95
C PHE A 71 12.45 -16.99 -1.48
N ASP A 72 11.35 -16.71 -2.20
CA ASP A 72 10.54 -17.71 -2.92
C ASP A 72 11.34 -18.52 -3.95
N GLN A 73 12.26 -17.88 -4.69
CA GLN A 73 13.12 -18.56 -5.66
C GLN A 73 14.14 -19.45 -4.96
N ILE A 74 14.76 -18.95 -3.89
CA ILE A 74 15.68 -19.73 -3.05
C ILE A 74 14.98 -20.97 -2.49
N ILE A 75 13.76 -20.83 -1.98
CA ILE A 75 12.99 -21.97 -1.45
C ILE A 75 12.69 -22.99 -2.54
N ALA A 76 12.25 -22.54 -3.72
CA ALA A 76 11.90 -23.42 -4.83
C ALA A 76 13.11 -24.25 -5.29
N GLU A 77 14.29 -23.62 -5.40
CA GLU A 77 15.53 -24.30 -5.75
C GLU A 77 16.03 -25.22 -4.62
N LEU A 78 15.98 -24.75 -3.37
CA LEU A 78 16.46 -25.51 -2.21
C LEU A 78 15.69 -26.83 -2.06
N ARG A 79 14.37 -26.81 -2.28
CA ARG A 79 13.52 -28.01 -2.25
C ARG A 79 13.98 -29.09 -3.23
N VAL A 80 14.58 -28.70 -4.35
CA VAL A 80 15.09 -29.63 -5.37
C VAL A 80 16.49 -30.13 -4.98
N ILE A 81 17.34 -29.26 -4.44
CA ILE A 81 18.75 -29.55 -4.19
C ILE A 81 18.95 -30.38 -2.92
N SER A 82 18.18 -30.11 -1.86
CA SER A 82 18.27 -30.82 -0.58
C SER A 82 16.87 -31.17 -0.06
N PRO A 83 16.36 -32.38 -0.39
CA PRO A 83 15.01 -32.80 0.00
C PRO A 83 14.87 -33.08 1.51
N PHE A 84 15.98 -33.09 2.25
CA PHE A 84 16.01 -33.39 3.68
C PHE A 84 15.88 -32.15 4.58
N VAL A 85 15.77 -30.96 3.98
CA VAL A 85 15.48 -29.72 4.71
C VAL A 85 14.00 -29.68 5.06
N ARG A 86 13.68 -29.64 6.35
CA ARG A 86 12.31 -29.55 6.86
C ARG A 86 11.82 -28.11 6.90
N GLU A 87 12.68 -27.20 7.36
CA GLU A 87 12.36 -25.79 7.50
C GLU A 87 13.57 -24.93 7.11
N LEU A 88 13.29 -23.82 6.42
CA LEU A 88 14.25 -22.77 6.12
C LEU A 88 13.65 -21.44 6.60
N SER A 89 14.40 -20.70 7.41
CA SER A 89 14.08 -19.33 7.79
C SER A 89 15.16 -18.37 7.28
N TYR A 90 14.77 -17.17 6.89
CA TYR A 90 15.68 -16.11 6.45
C TYR A 90 15.44 -14.84 7.28
N ALA A 91 16.54 -14.25 7.75
CA ALA A 91 16.51 -12.98 8.46
C ALA A 91 17.67 -12.09 8.01
N GLN A 92 17.40 -10.79 7.91
CA GLN A 92 18.43 -9.78 7.71
C GLN A 92 18.83 -9.20 9.06
N THR A 93 20.09 -9.34 9.44
CA THR A 93 20.60 -8.87 10.74
C THR A 93 21.50 -7.66 10.53
N TYR A 94 21.26 -6.60 11.30
CA TYR A 94 22.14 -5.43 11.32
C TYR A 94 23.20 -5.62 12.41
N ILE A 95 24.46 -5.54 12.01
CA ILE A 95 25.63 -5.61 12.89
C ILE A 95 26.29 -4.25 12.85
N SER A 96 26.55 -3.67 14.03
CA SER A 96 27.25 -2.39 14.12
C SER A 96 28.34 -2.46 15.16
N ASN A 97 29.46 -1.82 14.85
CA ASN A 97 30.54 -1.53 15.80
C ASN A 97 30.46 -0.10 16.33
N PHE A 98 29.27 0.52 16.29
CA PHE A 98 28.97 1.92 16.64
C PHE A 98 29.52 3.00 15.69
N ASP A 99 30.49 2.67 14.84
CA ASP A 99 31.02 3.57 13.80
C ASP A 99 30.41 3.30 12.41
N LYS A 100 30.08 2.03 12.14
CA LYS A 100 29.49 1.57 10.89
C LYS A 100 28.35 0.61 11.16
N ILE A 101 27.31 0.67 10.34
CA ILE A 101 26.22 -0.32 10.33
C ILE A 101 26.42 -1.16 9.08
N ASP A 102 26.62 -2.46 9.28
CA ASP A 102 26.70 -3.47 8.24
C ASP A 102 25.48 -4.41 8.35
N THR A 103 25.11 -5.01 7.23
CA THR A 103 23.94 -5.89 7.16
C THR A 103 24.38 -7.27 6.70
N ILE A 104 23.95 -8.32 7.40
CA ILE A 104 24.29 -9.71 7.08
C ILE A 104 23.01 -10.54 6.91
N ALA A 105 23.03 -11.44 5.93
CA ALA A 105 21.97 -12.42 5.73
C ALA A 105 22.17 -13.63 6.66
N VAL A 106 21.14 -14.01 7.41
CA VAL A 106 21.16 -15.19 8.28
C VAL A 106 20.12 -16.18 7.78
N PHE A 107 20.60 -17.37 7.41
CA PHE A 107 19.77 -18.50 7.01
C PHE A 107 19.74 -19.52 8.15
N ARG A 108 18.54 -19.83 8.66
CA ARG A 108 18.32 -20.87 9.68
C ARG A 108 17.71 -22.09 9.03
N MET A 109 18.22 -23.26 9.37
CA MET A 109 17.73 -24.51 8.83
C MET A 109 17.41 -25.52 9.91
N GLN A 110 16.32 -26.24 9.68
CA GLN A 110 15.97 -27.44 10.43
C GLN A 110 16.05 -28.66 9.52
N TRP A 111 16.91 -29.60 9.88
CA TRP A 111 17.12 -30.86 9.18
C TRP A 111 16.08 -31.91 9.60
N ASP A 112 15.82 -32.88 8.73
CA ASP A 112 15.06 -34.05 9.12
C ASP A 112 15.80 -34.88 10.18
N SER A 113 15.05 -35.43 11.14
CA SER A 113 15.54 -36.26 12.24
C SER A 113 16.12 -37.61 11.81
N SER A 114 15.96 -37.96 10.52
CA SER A 114 16.45 -39.19 9.92
C SER A 114 17.93 -39.11 9.49
N LEU A 115 18.51 -37.92 9.43
CA LEU A 115 19.89 -37.71 8.99
C LEU A 115 20.89 -37.88 10.15
N ASP A 116 21.99 -38.59 9.86
CA ASP A 116 23.13 -38.68 10.77
C ASP A 116 23.94 -37.38 10.75
N SER A 117 24.63 -37.09 11.85
CA SER A 117 25.49 -35.91 12.06
C SER A 117 26.52 -35.69 10.94
N ILE A 118 27.09 -36.77 10.41
CA ILE A 118 28.06 -36.74 9.30
C ILE A 118 27.38 -36.32 8.00
N ALA A 119 26.18 -36.85 7.73
CA ALA A 119 25.40 -36.52 6.55
C ALA A 119 24.94 -35.05 6.58
N ILE A 120 24.51 -34.56 7.74
CA ILE A 120 24.14 -33.15 7.96
C ILE A 120 25.31 -32.23 7.60
N THR A 121 26.51 -32.53 8.08
CA THR A 121 27.70 -31.70 7.80
C THR A 121 27.99 -31.63 6.30
N SER A 122 27.88 -32.76 5.60
CA SER A 122 28.10 -32.81 4.14
C SER A 122 27.06 -32.01 3.35
N GLU A 123 25.80 -32.03 3.79
CA GLU A 123 24.73 -31.24 3.18
C GLU A 123 24.86 -29.75 3.51
N GLU A 124 25.28 -29.40 4.73
CA GLU A 124 25.59 -28.01 5.12
C GLU A 124 26.70 -27.41 4.25
N ASP A 125 27.79 -28.14 4.01
CA ASP A 125 28.88 -27.68 3.14
C ASP A 125 28.40 -27.49 1.69
N ARG A 126 27.58 -28.43 1.18
CA ARG A 126 26.99 -28.34 -0.15
C ARG A 126 26.07 -27.12 -0.28
N LEU A 127 25.21 -26.88 0.71
CA LEU A 127 24.33 -25.73 0.74
C LEU A 127 25.08 -24.41 0.89
N ARG A 128 26.14 -24.39 1.69
CA ARG A 128 27.01 -23.22 1.85
C ARG A 128 27.63 -22.82 0.51
N ASN A 129 28.15 -23.78 -0.24
CA ASN A 129 28.72 -23.55 -1.57
C ASN A 129 27.66 -23.07 -2.58
N TRP A 130 26.45 -23.63 -2.52
CA TRP A 130 25.36 -23.19 -3.37
C TRP A 130 24.89 -21.77 -3.03
N LEU A 131 24.70 -21.45 -1.74
CA LEU A 131 24.32 -20.13 -1.27
C LEU A 131 25.38 -19.08 -1.62
N SER A 132 26.68 -19.39 -1.55
CA SER A 132 27.73 -18.45 -1.95
C SER A 132 27.65 -18.04 -3.43
N ILE A 133 27.24 -18.98 -4.30
CA ILE A 133 27.03 -18.71 -5.73
C ILE A 133 25.79 -17.83 -5.92
N GLN A 134 24.67 -18.18 -5.29
CA GLN A 134 23.41 -17.44 -5.40
C GLN A 134 23.52 -16.01 -4.85
N LEU A 135 24.24 -15.85 -3.74
CA LEU A 135 24.43 -14.57 -3.08
C LEU A 135 25.55 -13.73 -3.69
N ARG A 136 26.23 -14.19 -4.76
CA ARG A 136 27.35 -13.46 -5.39
C ARG A 136 28.38 -12.97 -4.36
N GLU A 137 28.80 -13.86 -3.47
CA GLU A 137 29.78 -13.60 -2.41
C GLU A 137 29.36 -12.57 -1.34
N GLN A 138 28.07 -12.24 -1.23
CA GLN A 138 27.61 -11.44 -0.10
C GLN A 138 27.79 -12.19 1.23
N PRO A 139 28.12 -11.48 2.33
CA PRO A 139 28.30 -12.11 3.63
C PRO A 139 26.98 -12.72 4.12
N PHE A 140 27.04 -13.99 4.50
CA PHE A 140 25.91 -14.71 5.08
C PHE A 140 26.37 -15.64 6.20
N VAL A 141 25.44 -15.97 7.10
CA VAL A 141 25.61 -16.94 8.17
C VAL A 141 24.58 -18.05 7.99
N LEU A 142 25.02 -19.29 8.14
CA LEU A 142 24.17 -20.46 8.19
C LEU A 142 24.09 -20.94 9.64
N GLU A 143 22.89 -20.92 10.21
CA GLU A 143 22.61 -21.34 11.57
C GLU A 143 21.76 -22.61 11.56
N ARG A 144 22.10 -23.55 12.45
CA ARG A 144 21.28 -24.72 12.74
C ARG A 144 20.34 -24.40 13.89
N ASN A 145 19.06 -24.78 13.72
CA ASN A 145 18.04 -24.71 14.79
C ASN A 145 18.06 -25.97 15.66
#